data_AF-V6JM65-F1
#
_entry.id   AF-V6JM65-F1
#
_cell.length_a   1.000
_cell.length_b   1.000
_cell.length_c   1.000
_cell.angle_alpha   90.00
_cell.angle_beta   90.00
_cell.angle_gamma   90.00
#
_symmetry.space_group_name_H-M   'P 1'
#
loop_
_entity.id
_entity.type
_entity.pdbx_description
1 polymer ?
#
loop_
_entity_poly.entity_id
_entity_poly.type
_entity_poly.pdbx_seq_one_letter_code
_entity_poly.pdbx_strand_id
1 'polypeptide(L)' 'MSYREVEVPSLGGFLLVAGSEEALAPCRAVQNTVLVDDLDGLHALPAEHGGKIVEIVEYVEHTV' A
#
# COMPACT_ATOMS: atom_id res chain seq x y z
N MET A 1 3.90 -6.65 7.43
CA MET A 1 3.29 -5.80 8.47
C MET A 1 1.79 -5.85 8.29
N SER A 2 1.03 -6.06 9.37
CA SER A 2 -0.43 -6.23 9.30
C SER A 2 -1.11 -4.88 9.50
N TYR A 3 -1.67 -4.29 8.43
CA TYR A 3 -2.45 -3.05 8.43
C TYR A 3 -3.85 -3.22 9.08
N ARG A 4 -3.93 -3.93 10.21
CA ARG A 4 -5.20 -4.41 10.80
C ARG A 4 -6.09 -3.31 11.39
N GLU A 5 -5.58 -2.08 11.48
CA GLU A 5 -6.23 -0.93 12.14
C GLU A 5 -6.22 0.33 11.27
N VAL A 6 -6.00 0.19 9.95
CA VAL A 6 -5.99 1.33 9.02
C VAL A 6 -7.27 1.32 8.20
N GLU A 7 -8.04 2.40 8.31
CA GLU A 7 -9.20 2.66 7.44
C GLU A 7 -8.78 3.60 6.30
N VAL A 8 -9.18 3.25 5.08
CA VAL A 8 -8.84 4.01 3.86
C VAL A 8 -10.12 4.46 3.14
N PRO A 9 -10.74 5.57 3.54
CA PRO A 9 -11.84 6.15 2.79
C PRO A 9 -11.33 6.99 1.61
N SER A 10 -11.98 6.85 0.45
CA SER A 10 -11.81 7.77 -0.67
C SER A 10 -12.68 9.01 -0.47
N LEU A 11 -12.08 10.19 -0.36
CA LEU A 11 -12.79 11.47 -0.33
C LEU A 11 -12.25 12.34 -1.45
N GLY A 12 -12.99 12.45 -2.57
CA GLY A 12 -12.65 13.33 -3.68
C GLY A 12 -11.18 13.28 -4.11
N GLY A 13 -10.74 12.23 -4.81
CA GLY A 13 -9.36 12.12 -5.31
C GLY A 13 -8.27 11.96 -4.25
N PHE A 14 -8.59 12.11 -2.96
CA PHE A 14 -7.65 11.89 -1.87
C PHE A 14 -7.78 10.48 -1.29
N LEU A 15 -6.63 9.87 -1.04
CA LEU A 15 -6.50 8.69 -0.20
C LEU A 15 -6.21 9.15 1.23
N LEU A 16 -7.17 8.97 2.14
CA LEU A 16 -6.98 9.32 3.55
C LEU A 16 -6.54 8.07 4.30
N VAL A 17 -5.50 8.19 5.12
CA VAL A 17 -4.99 7.13 5.99
C VAL A 17 -5.13 7.61 7.43
N ALA A 18 -5.94 6.93 8.23
CA ALA A 18 -6.22 7.30 9.62
C ALA A 18 -5.99 6.12 10.57
N GLY A 19 -5.49 6.42 11.77
CA GLY A 19 -5.16 5.41 12.80
C GLY A 19 -4.39 6.01 13.98
N SER A 20 -3.99 5.16 14.93
CA SER A 20 -3.09 5.53 16.03
C SER A 20 -1.70 5.91 15.51
N GLU A 21 -0.88 6.58 16.33
CA GLU A 21 0.46 6.98 15.94
C GLU A 21 1.34 5.77 15.59
N GLU A 22 1.22 4.69 16.37
CA GLU A 22 1.90 3.43 16.14
C GLU A 22 1.46 2.77 14.82
N ALA A 23 0.16 2.80 14.50
CA ALA A 23 -0.37 2.23 13.25
C ALA A 23 0.03 3.07 12.02
N LEU A 24 0.18 4.38 12.18
CA LEU A 24 0.58 5.28 11.09
C LEU A 24 2.10 5.34 10.88
N ALA A 25 2.91 4.89 11.83
CA ALA A 25 4.36 4.95 11.74
C ALA A 25 4.94 4.33 10.44
N PRO A 26 4.47 3.17 9.94
CA PRO A 26 4.90 2.62 8.65
C PRO A 26 4.50 3.50 7.46
N CYS A 27 3.29 4.07 7.51
CA CYS A 27 2.76 4.91 6.43
C CYS A 27 3.55 6.23 6.29
N ARG A 28 4.18 6.73 7.36
CA ARG A 28 5.02 7.94 7.31
C ARG A 28 6.32 7.76 6.51
N ALA A 29 6.77 6.52 6.29
CA ALA A 29 7.91 6.23 5.44
C ALA A 29 7.55 6.18 3.95
N VAL A 30 6.25 6.16 3.61
CA VAL A 30 5.76 6.17 2.24
C VAL A 30 5.83 7.58 1.69
N GLN A 31 6.60 7.77 0.62
CA GLN A 31 6.73 9.09 -0.01
C GLN A 31 5.50 9.46 -0.83
N ASN A 32 4.94 8.49 -1.57
CA ASN A 32 3.81 8.68 -2.47
C ASN A 32 2.99 7.40 -2.57
N THR A 33 1.70 7.55 -2.88
CA THR A 33 0.85 6.45 -3.33
C THR A 33 0.61 6.61 -4.83
N VAL A 34 0.86 5.55 -5.59
CA VAL A 34 0.65 5.51 -7.04
C VAL A 34 -0.51 4.57 -7.32
N LEU A 35 -1.54 5.06 -8.01
CA LEU A 35 -2.60 4.23 -8.54
C LEU A 35 -2.14 3.64 -9.87
N VAL A 36 -2.25 2.33 -10.01
CA VAL A 36 -1.91 1.60 -11.24
C VAL A 36 -3.07 0.70 -11.62
N ASP A 37 -3.21 0.45 -12.92
CA ASP A 37 -4.27 -0.42 -13.45
C ASP A 37 -4.02 -1.90 -13.12
N ASP A 38 -2.74 -2.30 -13.02
CA ASP A 38 -2.31 -3.66 -12.74
C ASP A 38 -0.96 -3.68 -12.01
N LEU A 39 -0.82 -4.58 -11.03
CA LEU A 39 0.41 -4.76 -10.26
C LEU A 39 1.38 -5.73 -10.93
N ASP A 40 0.90 -6.67 -11.75
CA ASP A 40 1.78 -7.65 -12.42
C ASP A 40 2.74 -6.96 -13.39
N GLY A 41 2.24 -5.98 -14.16
CA GLY A 41 3.08 -5.12 -14.99
C GLY A 41 4.06 -4.25 -14.19
N LEU A 42 3.70 -3.85 -12.98
CA LEU A 42 4.55 -3.04 -12.10
C LEU A 42 5.70 -3.87 -11.51
N HIS A 43 5.52 -5.18 -11.28
CA HIS A 43 6.52 -6.04 -10.67
C HIS A 43 7.82 -6.16 -11.49
N ALA A 44 7.75 -6.02 -12.81
CA ALA A 44 8.92 -6.05 -13.68
C ALA A 44 9.79 -4.77 -13.57
N LEU A 45 9.17 -3.63 -13.30
CA LEU A 45 9.84 -2.32 -13.37
C LEU A 45 10.98 -2.14 -12.36
N PRO A 46 10.85 -2.53 -11.07
CA PRO A 46 11.94 -2.44 -10.12
C PRO A 46 13.18 -3.25 -10.55
N ALA A 47 12.98 -4.46 -11.06
CA ALA A 47 14.09 -5.32 -11.50
C ALA A 47 14.84 -4.70 -12.69
N GLU A 48 14.12 -4.06 -13.61
CA GLU A 48 14.70 -3.41 -14.79
C GLU A 48 15.40 -2.08 -14.47
N HIS A 49 14.95 -1.35 -13.45
CA HIS A 49 15.42 0.01 -13.14
C HIS A 49 16.20 0.12 -11.82
N GLY A 50 16.60 -1.01 -11.22
CA GLY A 50 17.41 -1.05 -9.99
C GLY A 50 16.64 -0.75 -8.70
N GLY A 51 15.31 -0.82 -8.74
CA GLY A 51 14.44 -0.77 -7.58
C GLY A 51 14.30 -2.14 -6.89
N LYS A 52 13.73 -2.15 -5.69
CA LYS A 52 13.42 -3.37 -4.94
C LYS A 52 12.02 -3.32 -4.37
N ILE A 53 11.22 -4.37 -4.61
CA ILE A 53 9.95 -4.57 -3.90
C ILE A 53 10.29 -5.00 -2.47
N VAL A 54 9.82 -4.23 -1.49
CA VAL A 54 10.11 -4.44 -0.07
C VAL A 54 9.00 -5.20 0.66
N GLU A 55 7.75 -5.08 0.19
CA GLU A 55 6.59 -5.74 0.76
C GLU A 55 5.48 -5.86 -0.29
N ILE A 56 4.84 -7.02 -0.36
CA ILE A 56 3.60 -7.26 -1.13
C ILE A 56 2.56 -7.71 -0.10
N VAL A 57 1.41 -7.04 -0.07
CA VAL A 57 0.28 -7.44 0.76
C VAL A 57 -0.82 -7.93 -0.17
N GLU A 58 -0.93 -9.25 -0.32
CA GLU A 58 -2.08 -9.86 -0.97
C GLU A 58 -3.24 -9.96 0.03
N TYR A 59 -4.40 -9.45 -0.38
CA TYR A 59 -5.64 -9.70 0.36
C TYR A 59 -6.10 -11.13 0.06
N VAL A 60 -5.99 -12.00 1.06
CA VAL A 60 -6.65 -13.30 1.02
C VAL A 60 -8.07 -13.11 1.51
N GLU A 61 -9.06 -13.27 0.62
CA GLU A 61 -10.46 -13.33 1.05
C GLU A 61 -10.62 -14.49 2.03
N HIS A 62 -10.84 -14.17 3.31
CA HIS A 62 -11.31 -15.15 4.27
C HIS A 62 -12.80 -15.36 4.02
N THR A 63 -13.16 -16.42 3.32
CA THR A 63 -14.54 -16.93 3.29
C THR A 63 -14.94 -17.27 4.73
N VAL A 64 -15.88 -16.52 5.28
CA VAL A 64 -16.57 -16.83 6.55
C VAL A 64 -17.64 -17.90 6.34
#